data_AF-A0A536YSZ7-F1
#
_entry.id   AF-A0A536YSZ7-F1
#
_cell.length_a   1.000
_cell.length_b   1.000
_cell.length_c   1.000
_cell.angle_alpha   90.00
_cell.angle_beta   90.00
_cell.angle_gamma   90.00
#
_symmetry.space_group_name_H-M   'P 1'
#
loop_
_entity.id
_entity.type
_entity.pdbx_description
1 polymer ?
#
loop_
_entity_poly.entity_id
_entity_poly.type
_entity_poly.pdbx_seq_one_letter_code
_entity_poly.pdbx_strand_id
1 'polypeptide(L)'
;MSLKQIAIIFGVVFVVVGALGWVPAVNPGGKLLGLFDVNPAHNFVHLATGIVAIIAGVSGEKASQIFFQVFGVIYGLVAVLGFYYGDQPLLGIVSNSSADSVLHVVIAIVALYLGFGMKPAATPTT
;
A
#
# COMPACT_ATOMS: atom_id res chain seq x y z
N MET A 1 9.97 -1.27 -16.90
CA MET A 1 9.51 -0.11 -16.10
C MET A 1 10.49 0.09 -14.97
N SER A 2 10.91 1.32 -14.68
CA SER A 2 11.88 1.59 -13.60
C SER A 2 11.20 1.60 -12.22
N LEU A 3 11.93 1.46 -11.11
CA LEU A 3 11.30 1.45 -9.77
C LEU A 3 10.62 2.78 -9.47
N LYS A 4 11.15 3.89 -10.00
CA LYS A 4 10.51 5.21 -9.90
C LYS A 4 9.10 5.22 -10.48
N GLN A 5 8.96 4.70 -11.71
CA GLN A 5 7.67 4.65 -12.39
C GLN A 5 6.69 3.75 -11.64
N ILE A 6 7.17 2.59 -11.16
CA ILE A 6 6.35 1.67 -10.37
C ILE A 6 5.91 2.34 -9.06
N ALA A 7 6.81 3.02 -8.35
CA ALA A 7 6.50 3.72 -7.09
C ALA A 7 5.47 4.84 -7.27
N ILE A 8 5.56 5.62 -8.37
CA ILE A 8 4.57 6.64 -8.69
C ILE A 8 3.21 6.02 -8.97
N ILE A 9 3.13 4.98 -9.82
CA ILE A 9 1.88 4.29 -10.14
C ILE A 9 1.26 3.72 -8.87
N PHE A 10 2.06 3.02 -8.07
CA PHE A 10 1.66 2.45 -6.79
C PHE A 10 1.09 3.54 -5.88
N GLY A 11 1.81 4.66 -5.75
CA GLY A 11 1.38 5.78 -4.93
C GLY A 11 0.09 6.44 -5.39
N VAL A 12 -0.08 6.63 -6.71
CA VAL A 12 -1.34 7.15 -7.29
C VAL A 12 -2.51 6.21 -6.98
N VAL A 13 -2.33 4.90 -7.11
CA VAL A 13 -3.37 3.92 -6.77
C VAL A 13 -3.76 4.03 -5.30
N PHE A 14 -2.79 4.11 -4.38
CA PHE A 14 -3.05 4.29 -2.95
C PHE A 14 -3.75 5.59 -2.62
N VAL A 15 -3.36 6.71 -3.26
CA VAL A 15 -4.04 8.00 -3.08
C VAL A 15 -5.48 7.93 -3.57
N VAL A 16 -5.72 7.32 -4.74
CA VAL A 16 -7.07 7.17 -5.29
C VAL A 16 -7.93 6.29 -4.39
N VAL A 17 -7.45 5.10 -4.01
CA VAL A 17 -8.19 4.18 -3.13
C VAL A 17 -8.47 4.81 -1.78
N GLY A 18 -7.48 5.47 -1.19
CA GLY A 18 -7.65 6.28 0.00
C GLY A 18 -8.81 7.26 -0.21
N ALA A 19 -8.69 8.16 -1.18
CA ALA A 19 -9.69 9.20 -1.46
C ALA A 19 -11.11 8.64 -1.70
N LEU A 20 -11.24 7.52 -2.42
CA LEU A 20 -12.51 6.84 -2.65
C LEU A 20 -13.16 6.33 -1.36
N GLY A 21 -12.37 6.04 -0.32
CA GLY A 21 -12.88 5.68 1.00
C GLY A 21 -13.72 6.78 1.67
N TRP A 22 -13.65 8.03 1.22
CA TRP A 22 -14.54 9.12 1.68
C TRP A 22 -15.72 9.39 0.76
N VAL A 23 -15.86 8.66 -0.35
CA VAL A 23 -16.93 8.85 -1.34
C VAL A 23 -18.07 7.88 -1.05
N PRO A 24 -19.23 8.34 -0.53
CA PRO A 24 -20.30 7.43 -0.08
C PRO A 24 -20.85 6.52 -1.18
N ALA A 25 -20.82 6.96 -2.44
CA ALA A 25 -21.32 6.20 -3.58
C ALA A 25 -20.54 4.89 -3.84
N VAL A 26 -19.26 4.82 -3.45
CA VAL A 26 -18.41 3.63 -3.61
C VAL A 26 -17.99 2.99 -2.28
N ASN A 27 -18.36 3.61 -1.16
CA ASN A 27 -18.11 3.14 0.20
C ASN A 27 -19.39 3.12 1.07
N PRO A 28 -20.50 2.49 0.61
CA PRO A 28 -21.71 2.41 1.41
C PRO A 28 -21.47 1.56 2.66
N GLY A 29 -21.83 2.10 3.83
CA GLY A 29 -21.69 1.38 5.11
C GLY A 29 -20.25 1.08 5.54
N GLY A 30 -19.25 1.80 4.99
CA GLY A 30 -17.84 1.55 5.31
C GLY A 30 -17.22 0.36 4.56
N LYS A 31 -17.90 -0.17 3.55
CA LYS A 31 -17.38 -1.21 2.65
C LYS A 31 -17.00 -0.64 1.29
N LEU A 32 -15.72 -0.38 1.08
CA LEU A 32 -15.21 0.10 -0.20
C LEU A 32 -15.35 -0.99 -1.26
N LEU A 33 -16.00 -0.66 -2.38
CA LEU A 33 -16.38 -1.60 -3.45
C LEU A 33 -17.23 -2.79 -2.97
N GLY A 34 -17.84 -2.69 -1.79
CA GLY A 34 -18.61 -3.77 -1.17
C GLY A 34 -17.77 -4.91 -0.58
N LEU A 35 -16.44 -4.78 -0.55
CA LEU A 35 -15.51 -5.85 -0.13
C LEU A 35 -14.61 -5.46 1.04
N PHE A 36 -14.06 -4.23 1.02
CA PHE A 36 -12.98 -3.82 1.92
C PHE A 36 -13.52 -2.97 3.06
N ASP A 37 -13.24 -3.38 4.30
CA ASP A 37 -13.74 -2.67 5.48
C ASP A 37 -12.80 -1.50 5.78
N VAL A 38 -13.29 -0.31 5.49
CA VAL A 38 -12.52 0.93 5.62
C VAL A 38 -13.20 1.90 6.56
N ASN A 39 -12.37 2.69 7.23
CA ASN A 39 -12.79 3.81 8.06
C ASN A 39 -11.83 4.99 7.83
N PRO A 40 -12.08 6.16 8.46
CA PRO A 40 -11.21 7.32 8.25
C PRO A 40 -9.72 7.03 8.52
N ALA A 41 -9.40 6.26 9.58
CA ALA A 41 -8.02 5.91 9.90
C ALA A 41 -7.37 5.05 8.80
N HIS A 42 -8.08 4.02 8.31
CA HIS A 42 -7.62 3.17 7.20
C HIS A 42 -7.35 4.02 5.94
N ASN A 43 -8.29 4.90 5.61
CA ASN A 43 -8.15 5.74 4.43
C ASN A 43 -6.98 6.73 4.55
N PHE A 44 -6.73 7.30 5.73
CA PHE A 44 -5.56 8.16 5.97
C PHE A 44 -4.23 7.41 5.84
N VAL A 45 -4.17 6.16 6.31
CA VAL A 45 -2.99 5.30 6.12
C VAL A 45 -2.72 5.07 4.63
N HIS A 46 -3.76 4.83 3.82
CA HIS A 46 -3.63 4.69 2.36
C HIS A 46 -3.16 5.98 1.70
N LEU A 47 -3.75 7.13 2.05
CA LEU A 47 -3.29 8.43 1.53
C LEU A 47 -1.82 8.71 1.88
N ALA A 48 -1.45 8.52 3.14
CA ALA A 48 -0.08 8.75 3.61
C ALA A 48 0.92 7.83 2.88
N THR A 49 0.60 6.54 2.79
CA THR A 49 1.41 5.57 2.03
C THR A 49 1.57 6.00 0.58
N GLY A 50 0.48 6.40 -0.08
CA GLY A 50 0.49 6.81 -1.47
C GLY A 50 1.32 8.07 -1.72
N ILE A 51 1.21 9.07 -0.84
CA ILE A 51 2.03 10.28 -0.89
C ILE A 51 3.51 9.96 -0.72
N VAL A 52 3.86 9.12 0.26
CA VAL A 52 5.26 8.71 0.48
C VAL A 52 5.81 7.94 -0.72
N ALA A 53 5.01 7.07 -1.34
CA ALA A 53 5.38 6.33 -2.54
C ALA A 53 5.67 7.26 -3.73
N ILE A 54 4.82 8.26 -3.95
CA ILE A 54 5.02 9.28 -5.00
C ILE A 54 6.30 10.07 -4.72
N ILE A 55 6.50 10.54 -3.48
CA ILE A 55 7.71 11.27 -3.07
C ILE A 55 8.95 10.42 -3.34
N ALA A 56 8.94 9.13 -2.98
CA ALA A 56 10.05 8.22 -3.25
C ALA A 56 10.29 8.03 -4.75
N GLY A 57 9.22 7.92 -5.53
CA GLY A 57 9.25 7.80 -6.98
C GLY A 57 9.87 9.01 -7.69
N VAL A 58 9.49 10.23 -7.29
CA VAL A 58 10.10 11.46 -7.85
C VAL A 58 11.54 11.65 -7.38
N SER A 59 11.88 11.18 -6.17
CA SER A 59 13.22 11.32 -5.58
C SER A 59 14.28 10.44 -6.23
N GLY A 60 13.92 9.28 -6.79
CA GLY A 60 14.84 8.44 -7.56
C GLY A 60 14.76 6.95 -7.26
N GLU A 61 15.53 6.15 -8.00
CA GLU A 61 15.51 4.68 -7.95
C GLU A 61 15.82 4.15 -6.54
N LYS A 62 16.86 4.69 -5.88
CA LYS A 62 17.25 4.27 -4.52
C LYS A 62 16.15 4.57 -3.49
N ALA A 63 15.54 5.74 -3.55
CA ALA A 63 14.44 6.11 -2.66
C ALA A 63 13.21 5.21 -2.89
N SER A 64 12.89 4.93 -4.15
CA SER A 64 11.81 4.00 -4.55
C SER A 64 12.07 2.59 -4.04
N GLN A 65 13.31 2.10 -4.15
CA GLN A 65 13.70 0.79 -3.61
C GLN A 65 13.52 0.72 -2.10
N ILE A 66 14.00 1.74 -1.36
CA ILE A 66 13.83 1.80 0.09
C ILE A 66 12.35 1.83 0.47
N PHE A 67 11.52 2.59 -0.24
CA PHE A 67 10.08 2.60 -0.04
C PHE A 67 9.49 1.18 -0.14
N PHE A 68 9.79 0.45 -1.21
CA PHE A 68 9.28 -0.91 -1.40
C PHE A 68 9.79 -1.90 -0.37
N GLN A 69 11.03 -1.78 0.10
CA GLN A 69 11.56 -2.59 1.19
C GLN A 69 10.81 -2.34 2.51
N VAL A 70 10.71 -1.07 2.90
CA VAL A 70 10.10 -0.68 4.18
C VAL A 70 8.60 -0.97 4.17
N PHE A 71 7.88 -0.48 3.16
CA PHE A 71 6.43 -0.69 3.09
C PHE A 71 6.08 -2.14 2.77
N GLY A 72 6.90 -2.88 2.03
CA GLY A 72 6.70 -4.32 1.86
C GLY A 72 6.68 -5.07 3.19
N VAL A 73 7.60 -4.74 4.12
CA VAL A 73 7.60 -5.29 5.47
C VAL A 73 6.38 -4.82 6.27
N ILE A 74 6.06 -3.51 6.23
CA ILE A 74 4.88 -2.96 6.93
C ILE A 74 3.59 -3.65 6.48
N TYR A 75 3.35 -3.75 5.17
CA TYR A 75 2.16 -4.42 4.63
C TYR A 75 2.14 -5.92 4.96
N GLY A 76 3.30 -6.57 5.04
CA GLY A 76 3.41 -7.94 5.53
C GLY A 76 2.98 -8.08 7.00
N LEU A 77 3.42 -7.16 7.86
CA LEU A 77 3.00 -7.12 9.26
C LEU A 77 1.50 -6.81 9.41
N VAL A 78 0.99 -5.85 8.63
CA VAL A 78 -0.44 -5.51 8.60
C VAL A 78 -1.26 -6.73 8.17
N ALA A 79 -0.82 -7.49 7.15
CA ALA A 79 -1.51 -8.70 6.72
C ALA A 79 -1.52 -9.78 7.82
N VAL A 80 -0.40 -10.01 8.50
CA VAL A 80 -0.31 -10.96 9.62
C VAL A 80 -1.26 -10.55 10.76
N LEU A 81 -1.27 -9.27 11.13
CA LEU A 81 -2.22 -8.74 12.11
C LEU A 81 -3.65 -8.88 11.62
N GLY A 82 -3.92 -8.63 10.34
CA GLY A 82 -5.23 -8.78 9.72
C GLY A 82 -5.81 -10.18 9.90
N PHE A 83 -5.03 -11.22 9.60
CA PHE A 83 -5.48 -12.60 9.84
C PHE A 83 -5.64 -12.93 11.32
N TYR A 84 -4.81 -12.34 12.20
CA TYR A 84 -4.93 -12.56 13.64
C TYR A 84 -6.19 -11.89 14.24
N TYR A 85 -6.53 -10.68 13.80
CA TYR A 85 -7.71 -9.95 14.28
C TYR A 85 -9.01 -10.36 13.56
N GLY A 86 -8.94 -10.98 12.39
CA GLY A 86 -10.11 -11.28 11.57
C GLY A 86 -10.82 -10.00 11.14
N ASP A 87 -12.14 -9.98 11.15
CA ASP A 87 -12.93 -8.78 10.77
C ASP A 87 -13.04 -7.74 11.91
N GLN A 88 -12.15 -7.78 12.90
CA GLN A 88 -12.07 -6.77 13.95
C GLN A 88 -11.05 -5.68 13.59
N PRO A 89 -11.25 -4.42 14.05
CA PRO A 89 -10.30 -3.35 13.77
C PRO A 89 -8.89 -3.65 14.31
N LEU A 90 -7.87 -3.45 13.48
CA LEU A 90 -6.47 -3.58 13.88
C LEU A 90 -6.16 -2.55 14.96
N LEU A 91 -5.62 -3.05 16.07
CA LEU A 91 -5.29 -2.26 17.26
C LEU A 91 -6.48 -1.44 17.79
N GLY A 92 -7.71 -1.82 17.45
CA GLY A 92 -8.93 -1.07 17.81
C GLY A 92 -9.16 0.22 17.01
N ILE A 93 -8.39 0.49 15.96
CA ILE A 93 -8.39 1.79 15.25
C ILE A 93 -8.70 1.63 13.76
N VAL A 94 -8.03 0.72 13.07
CA VAL A 94 -8.09 0.61 11.60
C VAL A 94 -9.02 -0.53 11.23
N SER A 95 -10.14 -0.24 10.56
CA SER A 95 -11.06 -1.30 10.09
C SER A 95 -10.33 -2.32 9.24
N ASN A 96 -10.73 -3.59 9.37
CA ASN A 96 -10.13 -4.71 8.67
C ASN A 96 -11.20 -5.72 8.32
N SER A 97 -11.00 -6.37 7.17
CA SER A 97 -11.72 -7.56 6.76
C SER A 97 -10.74 -8.63 6.29
N SER A 98 -11.23 -9.85 6.14
CA SER A 98 -10.51 -10.93 5.44
C SER A 98 -10.07 -10.52 4.02
N ALA A 99 -10.89 -9.76 3.28
CA ALA A 99 -10.53 -9.24 1.96
C ALA A 99 -9.37 -8.24 2.03
N ASP A 100 -9.38 -7.34 3.03
CA ASP A 100 -8.25 -6.44 3.29
C ASP A 100 -6.99 -7.24 3.57
N SER A 101 -7.05 -8.21 4.47
CA SER A 101 -5.89 -9.02 4.87
C SER A 101 -5.23 -9.71 3.66
N VAL A 102 -6.03 -10.29 2.77
CA VAL A 102 -5.55 -10.91 1.52
C VAL A 102 -4.94 -9.87 0.58
N LEU A 103 -5.58 -8.71 0.39
CA LEU A 103 -5.03 -7.65 -0.44
C LEU A 103 -3.67 -7.15 0.10
N HIS A 104 -3.54 -7.01 1.42
CA HIS A 104 -2.29 -6.61 2.07
C HIS A 104 -1.18 -7.66 1.86
N VAL A 105 -1.50 -8.96 1.81
CA VAL A 105 -0.52 -10.00 1.42
C VAL A 105 -0.02 -9.78 0.00
N VAL A 106 -0.93 -9.56 -0.97
CA VAL A 106 -0.55 -9.34 -2.38
C VAL A 106 0.35 -8.11 -2.49
N ILE A 107 -0.02 -7.02 -1.84
CA ILE A 107 0.78 -5.78 -1.77
C ILE A 107 2.15 -6.07 -1.16
N ALA A 108 2.22 -6.79 -0.03
CA ALA A 108 3.47 -7.12 0.64
C ALA A 108 4.40 -7.94 -0.26
N ILE A 109 3.89 -8.99 -0.92
CA ILE A 109 4.67 -9.84 -1.83
C ILE A 109 5.24 -9.00 -2.97
N VAL A 110 4.39 -8.21 -3.63
CA VAL A 110 4.82 -7.36 -4.76
C VAL A 110 5.85 -6.34 -4.29
N ALA A 111 5.61 -5.63 -3.20
CA ALA A 111 6.54 -4.62 -2.69
C ALA A 111 7.87 -5.23 -2.25
N LEU A 112 7.87 -6.36 -1.52
CA LEU A 112 9.11 -7.03 -1.12
C LEU A 112 9.90 -7.54 -2.33
N TYR A 113 9.22 -8.07 -3.36
CA TYR A 113 9.88 -8.45 -4.60
C TYR A 113 10.52 -7.24 -5.31
N LEU A 114 9.83 -6.11 -5.39
CA LEU A 114 10.38 -4.89 -5.98
C LEU A 114 11.55 -4.32 -5.17
N GLY A 115 11.46 -4.37 -3.83
CA GLY A 115 12.45 -3.81 -2.93
C GLY A 115 13.75 -4.63 -2.83
N PHE A 116 13.63 -5.96 -2.80
CA PHE A 116 14.77 -6.86 -2.57
C PHE A 116 15.16 -7.70 -3.80
N GLY A 117 14.23 -7.95 -4.72
CA GLY A 117 14.45 -8.80 -5.89
C GLY A 117 14.94 -8.06 -7.13
N MET A 118 14.61 -6.77 -7.29
CA MET A 118 15.08 -5.97 -8.43
C MET A 118 16.46 -5.37 -8.16
N LYS A 119 17.42 -5.68 -9.03
CA LYS A 119 18.73 -5.00 -9.04
C LYS A 119 18.58 -3.61 -9.68
N PRO A 120 19.24 -2.57 -9.15
CA PRO A 120 19.31 -1.27 -9.81
C PRO A 120 19.83 -1.45 -11.25
N ALA A 121 19.21 -0.78 -12.21
CA ALA A 121 19.70 -0.78 -13.58
C ALA A 121 21.17 -0.32 -13.58
N ALA A 122 22.05 -1.12 -14.20
CA ALA A 122 23.47 -0.77 -14.28
C ALA A 122 23.63 0.58 -14.96
N THR A 123 24.36 1.50 -14.33
CA THR A 123 24.73 2.77 -14.97
C THR A 123 25.58 2.44 -16.20
N PRO A 124 25.24 2.93 -17.41
CA PRO A 124 26.08 2.75 -18.57
C PRO A 124 27.43 3.41 -18.30
N THR A 125 28.52 2.64 -18.34
CA THR A 125 29.88 3.17 -18.32
C THR A 125 30.14 3.82 -19.68
N THR A 126 30.18 5.15 -19.72
CA THR A 126 30.77 5.92 -20.83
C THR A 126 32.23 6.16 -20.57
#